data_AF-A0A453RFM3-F1
#
_entry.id   AF-A0A453RFM3-F1
#
_cell.length_a   1.000
_cell.length_b   1.000
_cell.length_c   1.000
_cell.angle_alpha   90.00
_cell.angle_beta   90.00
_cell.angle_gamma   90.00
#
_symmetry.space_group_name_H-M   'P 1'
#
loop_
_entity.id
_entity.type
_entity.pdbx_description
1 polymer ?
#
loop_
_entity_poly.entity_id
_entity_poly.type
_entity_poly.pdbx_seq_one_letter_code
_entity_poly.pdbx_strand_id
1 'polypeptide(L)'
;MLAFVKILKKFDKVTAKEVQTIYLKVVESSYFNSSDKAIRLMDDVEELFVRHFASGDKRKAMKYLKPNQKEESHATTFFIGLFTGGFVALFIGYCIMAHISGMYTHQSNKVYMSTSYPVLSMFSLFFLHLFLYGCNIFMWRKTRINYAFIFEFAPTKELKYRDVFLICTTSMTIVVGVMFAHLTLIVKGYSSSTVQAIPGCLLLVFLLVLVCPFKILYRSSRYHFLIAIRNIILTPFY
;
A
#
# COMPACT_ATOMS: atom_id res chain seq x y z
N MET A 1 -16.96 24.29 9.89
CA MET A 1 -18.35 24.25 10.40
C MET A 1 -18.84 22.85 10.82
N LEU A 2 -18.96 21.88 9.90
CA LEU A 2 -19.51 20.53 10.21
C LEU A 2 -18.85 19.79 11.39
N ALA A 3 -17.53 19.92 11.57
CA ALA A 3 -16.81 19.32 12.70
C ALA A 3 -17.23 19.93 14.06
N PHE A 4 -17.36 21.25 14.13
CA PHE A 4 -17.79 21.98 15.33
C PHE A 4 -19.23 21.60 15.72
N VAL A 5 -20.13 21.49 14.75
CA VAL A 5 -21.51 21.01 15.01
C VAL A 5 -21.50 19.59 15.61
N LYS A 6 -20.68 18.68 15.06
CA LYS A 6 -20.62 17.29 15.54
C LYS A 6 -20.03 17.16 16.95
N ILE A 7 -18.97 17.90 17.26
CA ILE A 7 -18.34 17.83 18.58
C ILE A 7 -19.21 18.50 19.65
N LEU A 8 -19.84 19.64 19.35
CA LEU A 8 -20.77 20.31 20.26
C LEU A 8 -22.01 19.44 20.51
N LYS A 9 -22.57 18.81 19.48
CA LYS A 9 -23.68 17.85 19.65
C LYS A 9 -23.29 16.65 20.53
N LYS A 10 -22.05 16.18 20.43
CA LYS A 10 -21.53 15.11 21.30
C LYS A 10 -21.36 15.61 22.74
N PHE A 11 -20.88 16.84 22.93
CA PHE A 11 -20.72 17.47 24.23
C PHE A 11 -22.08 17.65 24.95
N ASP A 12 -23.08 18.20 24.25
CA ASP A 12 -24.43 18.41 24.77
C ASP A 12 -25.07 17.08 25.19
N LYS A 13 -24.87 16.03 24.40
CA LYS A 13 -25.37 14.67 24.71
C LYS A 13 -24.72 14.05 25.95
N VAL A 14 -23.43 14.31 26.20
CA VAL A 14 -22.69 13.75 27.35
C VAL A 14 -22.97 14.55 28.62
N THR A 15 -23.12 15.86 28.50
CA THR A 15 -23.22 16.78 29.64
C THR A 15 -24.68 17.12 30.00
N ALA A 16 -25.64 16.71 29.17
CA ALA A 16 -27.06 17.07 29.27
C ALA A 16 -27.31 18.59 29.40
N LYS A 17 -26.49 19.38 28.71
CA LYS A 17 -26.59 20.86 28.63
C LYS A 17 -26.79 21.25 27.17
N GLU A 18 -27.61 22.27 26.90
CA GLU A 18 -27.81 22.80 25.55
C GLU A 18 -26.91 24.02 25.31
N VAL A 19 -25.62 23.79 25.07
CA VAL A 19 -24.66 24.88 24.80
C VAL A 19 -24.28 25.00 23.32
N GLN A 20 -24.69 24.05 22.48
CA GLN A 20 -24.39 24.04 21.06
C GLN A 20 -24.73 25.36 20.36
N THR A 21 -25.90 25.94 20.61
CA THR A 21 -26.37 27.16 19.93
C THR A 21 -25.51 28.38 20.29
N ILE A 22 -25.06 28.47 21.54
CA ILE A 22 -24.22 29.58 22.03
C ILE A 22 -22.84 29.51 21.37
N TYR A 23 -22.19 28.34 21.44
CA TYR A 23 -20.86 28.16 20.89
C TYR A 23 -20.85 28.18 19.36
N LEU A 24 -21.89 27.69 18.68
CA LEU A 24 -21.97 27.83 17.22
C LEU A 24 -22.04 29.30 16.79
N LYS A 25 -22.76 30.15 17.51
CA LYS A 25 -22.81 31.59 17.21
C LYS A 25 -21.43 32.27 17.35
N VAL A 26 -20.64 31.83 18.33
CA VAL A 26 -19.23 32.28 18.50
C VAL A 26 -18.36 31.78 17.35
N VAL A 27 -18.51 30.51 16.92
CA VAL A 27 -17.75 29.96 15.79
C VAL A 27 -18.12 30.66 14.47
N GLU A 28 -19.41 30.97 14.26
CA GLU A 28 -19.88 31.67 13.05
C GLU A 28 -19.37 33.11 12.96
N SER A 29 -19.33 33.82 14.08
CA SER A 29 -18.80 35.18 14.17
C SER A 29 -17.27 35.24 14.17
N SER A 30 -16.59 34.11 14.43
CA SER A 30 -15.13 34.06 14.44
C SER A 30 -14.51 34.38 13.07
N TYR A 31 -13.32 34.98 13.10
CA TYR A 31 -12.58 35.37 11.90
C TYR A 31 -12.32 34.22 10.94
N PHE A 32 -12.21 33.00 11.46
CA PHE A 32 -12.03 31.79 10.66
C PHE A 32 -13.18 31.55 9.68
N ASN A 33 -14.41 31.91 10.05
CA ASN A 33 -15.61 31.69 9.22
C ASN A 33 -16.07 32.96 8.50
N SER A 34 -15.85 34.15 9.09
CA SER A 34 -16.29 35.43 8.52
C SER A 34 -15.28 36.08 7.56
N SER A 35 -14.02 35.63 7.56
CA SER A 35 -12.98 36.20 6.69
C SER A 35 -12.94 35.51 5.33
N ASP A 36 -13.26 36.28 4.28
CA ASP A 36 -13.07 35.85 2.89
C ASP A 36 -11.61 35.97 2.42
N LYS A 37 -10.68 36.45 3.25
CA LYS A 37 -9.29 36.72 2.81
C LYS A 37 -8.61 35.49 2.22
N ALA A 38 -8.84 34.31 2.81
CA ALA A 38 -8.26 33.07 2.30
C ALA A 38 -8.88 32.65 0.96
N ILE A 39 -10.19 32.88 0.77
CA ILE A 39 -10.90 32.60 -0.49
C ILE A 39 -10.41 33.55 -1.58
N ARG A 40 -10.33 34.85 -1.27
CA ARG A 40 -9.79 35.86 -2.21
C ARG A 40 -8.35 35.58 -2.59
N LEU A 41 -7.49 35.25 -1.62
CA LEU A 41 -6.11 34.90 -1.91
C LEU A 41 -6.00 33.64 -2.78
N MET A 42 -6.90 32.67 -2.59
CA MET A 42 -6.96 31.49 -3.44
C MET A 42 -7.34 31.87 -4.88
N ASP A 43 -8.37 32.70 -5.06
CA ASP A 43 -8.79 33.20 -6.38
C ASP A 43 -7.67 34.03 -7.06
N ASP A 44 -6.99 34.90 -6.31
CA ASP A 44 -5.87 35.71 -6.81
C ASP A 44 -4.71 34.84 -7.30
N VAL A 45 -4.38 33.77 -6.56
CA VAL A 45 -3.33 32.80 -6.94
C VAL A 45 -3.75 32.03 -8.19
N GLU A 46 -5.01 31.61 -8.29
CA GLU A 46 -5.53 30.95 -9.50
C GLU A 46 -5.44 31.87 -10.72
N GLU A 47 -5.86 33.13 -10.60
CA GLU A 47 -5.79 34.12 -11.68
C GLU A 47 -4.35 34.40 -12.12
N LEU A 48 -3.45 34.59 -11.15
CA LEU A 48 -2.03 34.79 -11.41
C LEU A 48 -1.44 33.60 -12.19
N PHE A 49 -1.83 32.38 -11.82
CA PHE A 49 -1.36 31.16 -12.48
C PHE A 49 -1.91 31.03 -13.91
N VAL A 50 -3.19 31.36 -14.12
CA VAL A 50 -3.81 31.38 -15.45
C VAL A 50 -3.07 32.34 -16.38
N ARG A 51 -2.76 33.53 -15.88
CA ARG A 51 -2.11 34.59 -16.67
C ARG A 51 -0.66 34.26 -17.03
N HIS A 52 0.12 33.76 -16.07
CA HIS A 52 1.56 33.54 -16.26
C HIS A 52 1.91 32.17 -16.85
N PHE A 53 1.15 31.12 -16.53
CA PHE A 53 1.51 29.74 -16.88
C PHE A 53 0.55 29.07 -17.88
N ALA A 54 -0.68 29.57 -18.03
CA ALA A 54 -1.67 28.98 -18.93
C ALA A 54 -2.10 29.87 -20.11
N SER A 55 -1.45 31.03 -20.30
CA SER A 55 -1.73 31.95 -21.41
C SER A 55 -3.22 32.34 -21.52
N GLY A 56 -3.90 32.47 -20.37
CA GLY A 56 -5.32 32.80 -20.30
C GLY A 56 -6.29 31.60 -20.32
N ASP A 57 -5.80 30.37 -20.52
CA ASP A 57 -6.67 29.18 -20.50
C ASP A 57 -6.91 28.69 -19.06
N LYS A 58 -8.07 29.06 -18.50
CA LYS A 58 -8.51 28.64 -17.16
C LYS A 58 -8.66 27.13 -17.03
N ARG A 59 -9.06 26.42 -18.10
CA ARG A 59 -9.26 24.97 -18.07
C ARG A 59 -7.92 24.24 -17.98
N LYS A 60 -6.92 24.73 -18.71
CA LYS A 60 -5.53 24.25 -18.63
C LYS A 60 -4.93 24.53 -17.26
N ALA A 61 -5.06 25.74 -16.73
CA ALA A 61 -4.59 26.11 -15.39
C ALA A 61 -5.20 25.21 -14.29
N MET A 62 -6.52 25.02 -14.34
CA MET A 62 -7.24 24.23 -13.34
C MET A 62 -6.81 22.76 -13.32
N LYS A 63 -6.32 22.23 -14.45
CA LYS A 63 -5.73 20.88 -14.54
C LYS A 63 -4.40 20.76 -13.78
N TYR A 64 -3.64 21.86 -13.67
CA TYR A 64 -2.40 21.91 -12.88
C TYR A 64 -2.65 22.24 -11.41
N LEU A 65 -3.61 23.12 -11.13
CA LEU A 65 -3.91 23.62 -9.79
C LEU A 65 -4.76 22.65 -8.96
N LYS A 66 -5.71 21.93 -9.58
CA LYS A 66 -6.43 20.89 -8.85
C LYS A 66 -5.47 19.76 -8.49
N PRO A 67 -5.45 19.28 -7.23
CA PRO A 67 -4.72 18.07 -6.89
C PRO A 67 -5.27 16.94 -7.77
N ASN A 68 -4.49 16.55 -8.78
CA ASN A 68 -4.87 15.51 -9.72
C ASN A 68 -5.25 14.26 -8.92
N GLN A 69 -6.54 13.94 -8.87
CA GLN A 69 -6.97 12.59 -8.58
C GLN A 69 -6.46 11.75 -9.74
N LYS A 70 -5.27 11.16 -9.55
CA LYS A 70 -4.61 10.28 -10.52
C LYS A 70 -5.68 9.35 -11.09
N GLU A 71 -6.01 9.53 -12.38
CA GLU A 71 -7.06 8.77 -13.05
C GLU A 71 -6.85 7.29 -12.73
N GLU A 72 -7.92 6.64 -12.25
CA GLU A 72 -7.82 5.25 -11.87
C GLU A 72 -7.64 4.43 -13.15
N SER A 73 -6.41 4.04 -13.46
CA SER A 73 -6.10 3.26 -14.65
C SER A 73 -6.75 1.88 -14.55
N HIS A 74 -7.64 1.57 -15.49
CA HIS A 74 -8.24 0.25 -15.64
C HIS A 74 -7.18 -0.87 -15.83
N ALA A 75 -6.02 -0.53 -16.37
CA ALA A 75 -4.90 -1.44 -16.53
C ALA A 75 -4.43 -2.01 -15.18
N THR A 76 -4.47 -1.24 -14.09
CA THR A 76 -4.07 -1.71 -12.77
C THR A 76 -4.94 -2.88 -12.31
N THR A 77 -6.26 -2.78 -12.48
CA THR A 77 -7.20 -3.85 -12.12
C THR A 77 -7.01 -5.08 -13.00
N PHE A 78 -6.75 -4.90 -14.30
CA PHE A 78 -6.44 -5.99 -15.20
C PHE A 78 -5.18 -6.76 -14.78
N PHE A 79 -4.08 -6.05 -14.49
CA PHE A 79 -2.85 -6.69 -14.03
C PHE A 79 -3.02 -7.40 -12.68
N ILE A 80 -3.78 -6.82 -11.74
CA ILE A 80 -4.11 -7.50 -10.47
C ILE A 80 -4.77 -8.85 -10.76
N GLY A 81 -5.76 -8.89 -11.65
CA GLY A 81 -6.46 -10.12 -12.04
C GLY A 81 -5.53 -11.13 -12.72
N LEU A 82 -4.70 -10.67 -13.67
CA LEU A 82 -3.72 -11.50 -14.38
C LEU A 82 -2.73 -12.16 -13.41
N PHE A 83 -2.12 -11.38 -12.50
CA PHE A 83 -1.17 -11.92 -11.54
C PHE A 83 -1.84 -12.82 -10.50
N THR A 84 -3.07 -12.51 -10.07
CA THR A 84 -3.83 -13.38 -9.16
C THR A 84 -4.12 -14.73 -9.81
N GLY A 85 -4.60 -14.73 -11.06
CA GLY A 85 -4.83 -15.97 -11.81
C GLY A 85 -3.54 -16.77 -12.03
N GLY A 86 -2.45 -16.09 -12.39
CA GLY A 86 -1.13 -16.70 -12.53
C GLY A 86 -0.61 -17.29 -11.22
N PHE A 87 -0.79 -16.59 -10.10
CA PHE A 87 -0.45 -17.10 -8.76
C PHE A 87 -1.21 -18.39 -8.45
N VAL A 88 -2.54 -18.40 -8.63
CA VAL A 88 -3.37 -19.59 -8.35
C VAL A 88 -2.94 -20.76 -9.23
N ALA A 89 -2.73 -20.53 -10.53
CA ALA A 89 -2.31 -21.59 -11.45
C ALA A 89 -0.92 -22.17 -11.09
N LEU A 90 0.06 -21.30 -10.81
CA LEU A 90 1.39 -21.73 -10.40
C LEU A 90 1.39 -22.43 -9.05
N PHE A 91 0.55 -21.99 -8.11
CA PHE A 91 0.42 -22.60 -6.79
C PHE A 91 -0.19 -24.00 -6.87
N ILE A 92 -1.23 -24.19 -7.69
CA ILE A 92 -1.80 -25.53 -7.96
C ILE A 92 -0.73 -26.43 -8.57
N GLY A 93 -0.02 -25.96 -9.60
CA GLY A 93 1.07 -26.71 -10.22
C GLY A 93 2.17 -27.09 -9.23
N TYR A 94 2.53 -26.15 -8.34
CA TYR A 94 3.50 -26.38 -7.27
C TYR A 94 3.03 -27.46 -6.29
N CYS A 95 1.78 -27.43 -5.86
CA CYS A 95 1.20 -28.46 -4.98
C CYS A 95 1.22 -29.85 -5.63
N ILE A 96 0.83 -29.94 -6.91
CA ILE A 96 0.85 -31.21 -7.67
C ILE A 96 2.29 -31.74 -7.77
N MET A 97 3.24 -30.89 -8.16
CA MET A 97 4.65 -31.26 -8.24
C MET A 97 5.20 -31.70 -6.89
N ALA A 98 4.88 -30.99 -5.81
CA ALA A 98 5.35 -31.33 -4.46
C ALA A 98 4.79 -32.69 -3.99
N HIS A 99 3.54 -33.01 -4.36
CA HIS A 99 2.91 -34.29 -4.07
C HIS A 99 3.55 -35.44 -4.86
N ILE A 100 3.74 -35.28 -6.18
CA ILE A 100 4.38 -36.30 -7.03
C ILE A 100 5.83 -36.56 -6.61
N SER A 101 6.53 -35.52 -6.16
CA SER A 101 7.95 -35.61 -5.76
C SER A 101 8.17 -36.30 -4.41
N GLY A 102 7.10 -36.75 -3.72
CA GLY A 102 7.22 -37.45 -2.43
C GLY A 102 7.88 -36.60 -1.33
N MET A 103 7.86 -35.27 -1.44
CA MET A 103 8.59 -34.38 -0.53
C MET A 103 8.10 -34.45 0.93
N TYR A 104 6.86 -34.90 1.12
CA TYR A 104 6.20 -35.07 2.42
C TYR A 104 6.38 -36.47 3.01
N THR A 105 7.06 -37.39 2.32
CA THR A 105 7.37 -38.73 2.84
C THR A 105 8.61 -38.68 3.74
N HIS A 106 8.72 -39.62 4.71
CA HIS A 106 9.68 -39.63 5.84
C HIS A 106 11.18 -39.51 5.47
N GLN A 107 11.53 -39.66 4.19
CA GLN A 107 12.87 -39.46 3.62
C GLN A 107 13.01 -38.05 3.01
N SER A 108 12.47 -37.03 3.68
CA SER A 108 12.47 -35.66 3.20
C SER A 108 13.90 -35.18 2.97
N ASN A 109 14.15 -34.59 1.80
CA ASN A 109 15.41 -33.98 1.43
C ASN A 109 15.73 -32.89 2.47
N LYS A 110 16.58 -33.19 3.47
CA LYS A 110 16.84 -32.33 4.65
C LYS A 110 17.19 -30.89 4.27
N VAL A 111 17.84 -30.71 3.12
CA VAL A 111 18.24 -29.40 2.59
C VAL A 111 17.04 -28.54 2.14
N TYR A 112 15.99 -29.16 1.58
CA TYR A 112 14.79 -28.45 1.15
C TYR A 112 14.00 -27.91 2.35
N MET A 113 13.79 -28.76 3.36
CA MET A 113 13.09 -28.38 4.60
C MET A 113 13.88 -27.31 5.39
N SER A 114 15.21 -27.36 5.35
CA SER A 114 16.06 -26.40 6.05
C SER A 114 16.17 -25.04 5.36
N THR A 115 16.02 -24.96 4.03
CA THR A 115 16.37 -23.74 3.28
C THR A 115 15.20 -23.17 2.51
N SER A 116 14.49 -23.99 1.73
CA SER A 116 13.42 -23.51 0.84
C SER A 116 12.12 -23.26 1.58
N TYR A 117 11.77 -24.14 2.54
CA TYR A 117 10.54 -24.01 3.31
C TYR A 117 10.49 -22.74 4.18
N PRO A 118 11.54 -22.37 4.95
CA PRO A 118 11.51 -21.14 5.74
C PRO A 118 11.40 -19.89 4.88
N VAL A 119 12.10 -19.84 3.73
CA VAL A 119 12.06 -18.70 2.80
C VAL A 119 10.65 -18.55 2.22
N LEU A 120 10.06 -19.64 1.72
CA LEU A 120 8.68 -19.61 1.20
C LEU A 120 7.70 -19.19 2.30
N SER A 121 7.81 -19.75 3.50
CA SER A 121 6.96 -19.43 4.64
C SER A 121 7.05 -17.95 5.04
N MET A 122 8.26 -17.40 5.17
CA MET A 122 8.47 -15.99 5.49
C MET A 122 7.84 -15.06 4.44
N PHE A 123 8.06 -15.35 3.15
CA PHE A 123 7.46 -14.56 2.07
C PHE A 123 5.94 -14.67 2.05
N SER A 124 5.39 -15.88 2.19
CA SER A 124 3.94 -16.10 2.24
C SER A 124 3.28 -15.34 3.38
N LEU A 125 3.84 -15.39 4.59
CA LEU A 125 3.31 -14.65 5.74
C LEU A 125 3.41 -13.13 5.54
N PHE A 126 4.53 -12.66 5.01
CA PHE A 126 4.74 -11.24 4.73
C PHE A 126 3.73 -10.71 3.68
N PHE A 127 3.56 -11.41 2.56
CA PHE A 127 2.62 -11.00 1.53
C PHE A 127 1.16 -11.20 1.95
N LEU A 128 0.85 -12.22 2.76
CA LEU A 128 -0.46 -12.36 3.37
C LEU A 128 -0.81 -11.15 4.25
N HIS A 129 0.15 -10.67 5.05
CA HIS A 129 -0.04 -9.44 5.83
C HIS A 129 -0.30 -8.23 4.93
N LEU A 130 0.47 -8.06 3.84
CA LEU A 130 0.24 -6.99 2.86
C LEU A 130 -1.13 -7.09 2.17
N PHE A 131 -1.59 -8.31 1.88
CA PHE A 131 -2.92 -8.55 1.34
C PHE A 131 -4.02 -8.12 2.32
N LEU A 132 -3.92 -8.52 3.59
CA LEU A 132 -4.84 -8.12 4.65
C LEU A 132 -4.82 -6.60 4.88
N TYR A 133 -3.64 -5.98 4.81
CA TYR A 133 -3.50 -4.52 4.83
C TYR A 133 -4.24 -3.86 3.66
N GLY A 134 -4.15 -4.41 2.45
CA GLY A 134 -4.93 -3.98 1.29
C GLY A 134 -6.44 -4.09 1.52
N CYS A 135 -6.91 -5.18 2.14
CA CYS A 135 -8.30 -5.38 2.54
C CYS A 135 -8.77 -4.33 3.57
N ASN A 136 -7.91 -3.97 4.53
CA ASN A 136 -8.22 -2.92 5.51
C ASN A 136 -8.42 -1.56 4.83
N ILE A 137 -7.52 -1.16 3.92
CA ILE A 137 -7.68 0.09 3.15
C ILE A 137 -8.96 0.05 2.31
N PHE A 138 -9.25 -1.08 1.67
CA PHE A 138 -10.49 -1.25 0.90
C PHE A 138 -11.74 -1.06 1.78
N MET A 139 -11.76 -1.66 2.97
CA MET A 139 -12.88 -1.54 3.91
C MET A 139 -13.02 -0.12 4.45
N TRP A 140 -11.91 0.55 4.80
CA TRP A 140 -11.92 1.95 5.24
C TRP A 140 -12.43 2.88 4.15
N ARG A 141 -12.04 2.65 2.88
CA ARG A 141 -12.56 3.42 1.74
C ARG A 141 -14.06 3.19 1.54
N LYS A 142 -14.54 1.94 1.65
CA LYS A 142 -15.97 1.59 1.54
C LYS A 142 -16.82 2.24 2.63
N THR A 143 -16.30 2.26 3.86
CA THR A 143 -16.95 2.88 5.03
C THR A 143 -16.75 4.39 5.15
N ARG A 144 -16.11 5.03 4.14
CA ARG A 144 -15.81 6.48 4.10
C ARG A 144 -14.96 6.97 5.27
N ILE A 145 -14.14 6.10 5.87
CA ILE A 145 -13.17 6.47 6.89
C ILE A 145 -11.97 7.14 6.21
N ASN A 146 -11.60 8.35 6.66
CA ASN A 146 -10.46 9.08 6.12
C ASN A 146 -9.15 8.55 6.72
N TYR A 147 -8.70 7.37 6.26
CA TYR A 147 -7.46 6.75 6.73
C TYR A 147 -6.22 7.59 6.40
N ALA A 148 -6.24 8.37 5.32
CA ALA A 148 -5.13 9.27 4.98
C ALA A 148 -4.92 10.32 6.09
N PHE A 149 -6.01 10.84 6.66
CA PHE A 149 -5.93 11.72 7.82
C PHE A 149 -5.48 10.98 9.08
N ILE A 150 -6.02 9.79 9.36
CA ILE A 150 -5.69 9.01 10.58
C ILE A 150 -4.21 8.65 10.65
N PHE A 151 -3.62 8.25 9.53
CA PHE A 151 -2.20 7.90 9.46
C PHE A 151 -1.31 9.07 9.03
N GLU A 152 -1.86 10.29 9.00
CA GLU A 152 -1.13 11.52 8.63
C GLU A 152 -0.41 11.43 7.27
N PHE A 153 -0.98 10.65 6.34
CA PHE A 153 -0.43 10.53 5.00
C PHE A 153 -0.70 11.80 4.20
N ALA A 154 0.35 12.34 3.56
CA ALA A 154 0.19 13.40 2.59
C ALA A 154 -0.71 12.93 1.43
N PRO A 155 -1.73 13.71 1.01
CA PRO A 155 -2.69 13.30 -0.04
C PRO A 155 -2.04 12.88 -1.37
N THR A 156 -0.83 13.37 -1.64
CA THR A 156 -0.05 13.07 -2.85
C THR A 156 0.77 11.79 -2.76
N LYS A 157 0.96 11.25 -1.56
CA LYS A 157 1.76 10.04 -1.28
C LYS A 157 0.91 8.84 -0.83
N GLU A 158 -0.41 8.99 -0.87
CA GLU A 158 -1.35 7.96 -0.45
C GLU A 158 -1.25 6.72 -1.35
N LEU A 159 -1.01 5.57 -0.73
CA LEU A 159 -0.96 4.29 -1.42
C LEU A 159 -2.39 3.75 -1.55
N LYS A 160 -2.90 3.63 -2.78
CA LYS A 160 -4.28 3.14 -3.01
C LYS A 160 -4.33 1.63 -2.74
N TYR A 161 -5.50 1.12 -2.32
CA TYR A 161 -5.70 -0.33 -2.13
C TYR A 161 -5.35 -1.16 -3.39
N ARG A 162 -5.61 -0.62 -4.60
CA ARG A 162 -5.26 -1.29 -5.86
C ARG A 162 -3.74 -1.41 -6.06
N ASP A 163 -2.98 -0.38 -5.69
CA ASP A 163 -1.52 -0.42 -5.76
C ASP A 163 -0.96 -1.47 -4.79
N VAL A 164 -1.52 -1.54 -3.57
CA VAL A 164 -1.16 -2.56 -2.58
C VAL A 164 -1.44 -3.97 -3.10
N PHE A 165 -2.65 -4.20 -3.64
CA PHE A 165 -2.99 -5.50 -4.21
C PHE A 165 -2.12 -5.86 -5.40
N LEU A 166 -1.79 -4.92 -6.29
CA LEU A 166 -0.91 -5.18 -7.43
C LEU A 166 0.49 -5.60 -6.96
N ILE A 167 1.09 -4.85 -6.04
CA ILE A 167 2.42 -5.19 -5.48
C ILE A 167 2.37 -6.57 -4.84
N CYS A 168 1.33 -6.85 -4.05
CA CYS A 168 1.13 -8.12 -3.37
C CYS A 168 0.98 -9.29 -4.35
N THR A 169 0.10 -9.18 -5.34
CA THR A 169 -0.17 -10.29 -6.27
C THR A 169 1.02 -10.53 -7.18
N THR A 170 1.63 -9.48 -7.75
CA THR A 170 2.82 -9.62 -8.60
C THR A 170 3.99 -10.28 -7.84
N SER A 171 4.25 -9.86 -6.60
CA SER A 171 5.34 -10.45 -5.80
C SER A 171 5.05 -11.90 -5.41
N MET A 172 3.82 -12.24 -5.02
CA MET A 172 3.42 -13.63 -4.76
C MET A 172 3.55 -14.52 -6.00
N THR A 173 3.13 -14.04 -7.19
CA THR A 173 3.31 -14.78 -8.44
C THR A 173 4.78 -15.05 -8.73
N ILE A 174 5.67 -14.06 -8.51
CA ILE A 174 7.12 -14.21 -8.70
C ILE A 174 7.68 -15.25 -7.72
N VAL A 175 7.37 -15.14 -6.43
CA VAL A 175 7.87 -16.07 -5.40
C VAL A 175 7.44 -17.50 -5.72
N VAL A 176 6.16 -17.73 -5.97
CA VAL A 176 5.66 -19.07 -6.29
C VAL A 176 6.21 -19.57 -7.63
N GLY A 177 6.35 -18.70 -8.64
CA GLY A 177 6.96 -19.06 -9.92
C GLY A 177 8.41 -19.50 -9.79
N VAL A 178 9.22 -18.78 -8.99
CA VAL A 178 10.61 -19.16 -8.70
C VAL A 178 10.67 -20.46 -7.90
N MET A 179 9.78 -20.67 -6.94
CA MET A 179 9.72 -21.92 -6.16
C MET A 179 9.24 -23.11 -7.00
N PHE A 180 8.30 -22.89 -7.93
CA PHE A 180 7.87 -23.90 -8.90
C PHE A 180 9.01 -24.30 -9.84
N ALA A 181 9.76 -23.33 -10.35
CA ALA A 181 10.94 -23.58 -11.17
C ALA A 181 12.02 -24.33 -10.39
N HIS A 182 12.32 -23.89 -9.16
CA HIS A 182 13.26 -24.55 -8.25
C HIS A 182 12.87 -26.02 -8.00
N LEU A 183 11.59 -26.27 -7.70
CA LEU A 183 11.10 -27.63 -7.51
C LEU A 183 11.22 -28.48 -8.78
N THR A 184 10.89 -27.92 -9.94
CA THR A 184 11.02 -28.61 -11.22
C THR A 184 12.48 -28.99 -11.52
N LEU A 185 13.44 -28.13 -11.19
CA LEU A 185 14.87 -28.41 -11.35
C LEU A 185 15.34 -29.55 -10.43
N ILE A 186 14.87 -29.56 -9.18
CA ILE A 186 15.16 -30.66 -8.23
C ILE A 186 14.64 -31.99 -8.76
N VAL A 187 13.39 -32.02 -9.25
CA VAL A 187 12.77 -33.25 -9.79
C VAL A 187 13.47 -33.76 -11.03
N LYS A 188 14.00 -32.87 -11.87
CA LYS A 188 14.80 -33.23 -13.05
C LYS A 188 16.20 -33.76 -12.70
N GLY A 189 16.57 -33.86 -11.43
CA GLY A 189 17.85 -34.42 -10.98
C GLY A 189 19.01 -33.42 -10.99
N TYR A 190 18.75 -32.12 -11.18
CA TYR A 190 19.78 -31.09 -11.08
C TYR A 190 20.08 -30.78 -9.60
N SER A 191 20.90 -31.62 -8.98
CA SER A 191 21.41 -31.43 -7.62
C SER A 191 22.77 -30.71 -7.65
N SER A 192 22.77 -29.44 -8.07
CA SER A 192 23.95 -28.58 -7.97
C SER A 192 23.79 -27.56 -6.84
N SER A 193 24.91 -27.13 -6.24
CA SER A 193 24.95 -26.04 -5.25
C SER A 193 24.25 -24.76 -5.74
N THR A 194 24.27 -24.55 -7.06
CA THR A 194 23.58 -23.44 -7.73
C THR A 194 22.06 -23.48 -7.55
N VAL A 195 21.43 -24.67 -7.53
CA VAL A 195 19.96 -24.80 -7.39
C VAL A 195 19.54 -24.50 -5.95
N GLN A 196 20.34 -24.93 -4.97
CA GLN A 196 20.10 -24.65 -3.55
C GLN A 196 20.25 -23.16 -3.19
N ALA A 197 21.02 -22.39 -3.97
CA ALA A 197 21.18 -20.95 -3.77
C ALA A 197 19.97 -20.12 -4.26
N ILE A 198 19.04 -20.70 -5.03
CA ILE A 198 17.91 -19.97 -5.65
C ILE A 198 17.02 -19.27 -4.61
N PRO A 199 16.56 -19.93 -3.53
CA PRO A 199 15.74 -19.26 -2.50
C PRO A 199 16.49 -18.12 -1.78
N GLY A 200 17.79 -18.30 -1.53
CA GLY A 200 18.62 -17.26 -0.91
C GLY A 200 18.85 -16.06 -1.84
N CYS A 201 19.08 -16.31 -3.13
CA CYS A 201 19.20 -15.27 -4.14
C CYS A 201 17.90 -14.47 -4.29
N LEU A 202 16.74 -15.15 -4.26
CA LEU A 202 15.43 -14.51 -4.25
C LEU A 202 15.29 -13.53 -3.07
N LEU A 203 15.66 -13.98 -1.87
CA LEU A 203 15.64 -13.14 -0.66
C LEU A 203 16.56 -11.92 -0.80
N LEU A 204 17.79 -12.13 -1.30
CA LEU A 204 18.75 -11.06 -1.53
C LEU A 204 18.23 -10.01 -2.53
N VAL A 205 17.61 -10.44 -3.63
CA VAL A 205 17.02 -9.54 -4.63
C VAL A 205 15.90 -8.70 -4.01
N PHE A 206 15.01 -9.30 -3.22
CA PHE A 206 13.95 -8.55 -2.53
C PHE A 206 14.51 -7.52 -1.54
N LEU A 207 15.55 -7.86 -0.78
CA LEU A 207 16.21 -6.93 0.12
C LEU A 207 16.88 -5.76 -0.64
N LEU A 208 17.58 -6.06 -1.73
CA LEU A 208 18.18 -5.03 -2.58
C LEU A 208 17.11 -4.10 -3.17
N VAL A 209 16.01 -4.64 -3.68
CA VAL A 209 14.88 -3.83 -4.20
C VAL A 209 14.26 -2.98 -3.09
N LEU A 210 14.22 -3.45 -1.84
CA LEU A 210 13.67 -2.69 -0.72
C LEU A 210 14.55 -1.48 -0.36
N VAL A 211 15.87 -1.65 -0.32
CA VAL A 211 16.85 -0.62 0.05
C VAL A 211 17.21 0.31 -1.12
N CYS A 212 16.92 -0.12 -2.35
CA CYS A 212 17.27 0.57 -3.58
C CYS A 212 16.78 2.05 -3.61
N PRO A 213 17.69 3.03 -3.86
CA PRO A 213 17.34 4.45 -3.88
C PRO A 213 16.68 4.91 -5.20
N PHE A 214 16.70 4.08 -6.24
CA PHE A 214 16.13 4.43 -7.54
C PHE A 214 14.60 4.60 -7.48
N LYS A 215 14.05 5.47 -8.35
CA LYS A 215 12.59 5.75 -8.46
C LYS A 215 11.81 4.59 -9.12
N ILE A 216 12.21 3.36 -8.85
CA ILE A 216 11.61 2.12 -9.36
C ILE A 216 10.75 1.55 -8.22
N LEU A 217 9.54 1.04 -8.51
CA LEU A 217 8.63 0.38 -7.57
C LEU A 217 8.29 1.19 -6.29
N TYR A 218 7.43 2.20 -6.41
CA TYR A 218 6.80 2.90 -5.27
C TYR A 218 7.77 3.39 -4.18
N ARG A 219 8.81 4.13 -4.57
CA ARG A 219 9.88 4.67 -3.69
C ARG A 219 9.38 5.19 -2.34
N SER A 220 8.36 6.05 -2.32
CA SER A 220 7.84 6.65 -1.09
C SER A 220 7.35 5.59 -0.10
N SER A 221 6.68 4.54 -0.56
CA SER A 221 6.16 3.48 0.30
C SER A 221 7.28 2.65 0.92
N ARG A 222 8.33 2.32 0.16
CA ARG A 222 9.49 1.56 0.67
C ARG A 222 10.20 2.29 1.81
N TYR A 223 10.44 3.60 1.66
CA TYR A 223 11.10 4.38 2.71
C TYR A 223 10.25 4.49 3.97
N HIS A 224 8.93 4.71 3.85
CA HIS A 224 8.04 4.69 5.02
C HIS A 224 8.04 3.33 5.71
N PHE A 225 8.04 2.24 4.94
CA PHE A 225 8.11 0.89 5.48
C PHE A 225 9.44 0.61 6.20
N LEU A 226 10.58 1.03 5.62
CA LEU A 226 11.89 0.93 6.28
C LEU A 226 11.96 1.77 7.57
N ILE A 227 11.39 2.97 7.57
CA ILE A 227 11.29 3.81 8.76
C ILE A 227 10.43 3.12 9.83
N ALA A 228 9.30 2.53 9.44
CA ALA A 228 8.43 1.80 10.36
C ALA A 228 9.15 0.58 10.98
N ILE A 229 9.82 -0.25 10.16
CA ILE A 229 10.63 -1.37 10.66
C ILE A 229 11.71 -0.88 11.61
N ARG A 230 12.46 0.17 11.22
CA ARG A 230 13.50 0.76 12.08
C ARG A 230 12.92 1.18 13.42
N ASN A 231 11.78 1.87 13.42
CA ASN A 231 11.15 2.33 14.65
C ASN A 231 10.70 1.15 15.52
N ILE A 232 10.15 0.07 14.94
CA ILE A 232 9.76 -1.15 15.67
C ILE A 232 10.98 -1.83 16.31
N ILE A 233 12.09 -1.96 15.56
CA ILE A 233 13.33 -2.58 16.06
C ILE A 233 13.95 -1.73 17.18
N LEU A 234 13.84 -0.40 17.09
CA LEU A 234 14.38 0.53 18.08
C LEU A 234 13.43 0.81 19.25
N THR A 235 12.16 0.38 19.18
CA THR A 235 11.18 0.52 20.28
C THR A 235 11.66 -0.08 21.61
N PRO A 236 12.28 -1.27 21.68
CA PRO A 236 12.82 -1.77 22.95
C PRO A 236 14.03 -0.98 23.51
N PHE A 237 14.61 -0.08 22.71
CA PHE A 237 15.77 0.74 23.09
C PHE A 237 15.40 2.21 23.39
N TYR A 238 14.11 2.57 23.29
CA TYR A 238 13.54 3.89 23.55
C TYR A 238 12.45 3.80 24.62
#